data_AF-A0A7V2PDN7-F1
#
_entry.id   AF-A0A7V2PDN7-F1
#
_cell.length_a   1.000
_cell.length_b   1.000
_cell.length_c   1.000
_cell.angle_alpha   90.00
_cell.angle_beta   90.00
_cell.angle_gamma   90.00
#
_symmetry.space_group_name_H-M   'P 1'
#
loop_
_entity.id
_entity.type
_entity.pdbx_description
1 polymer ?
#
loop_
_entity_poly.entity_id
_entity_poly.type
_entity_poly.pdbx_seq_one_letter_code
_entity_poly.pdbx_strand_id
1 'polypeptide(L)'
;MRLRTFSTLILIITITVGCTSEARPTPTNTPITTATPLPGEITTPSPTPRPEIVIQALVLFPDEELGGYYVIGTLENQSQGQIDSISIQITILNTEEELVSEQVIQPFLNRLSPKAISPFKATFPNVGEAASVNAEILTYQTIEFEEVSIEIDDLQTISTNDGGMAILGLVENPNAKAIVIDAFGLLAVDPQGDPIDLFPYTAGLSWLGPGERAPFLALSSQDPGEVDLVPYYNATLTRGSRSAPLTISTPPKVLITEQGSPMILGTITNTHNRPYDMSFLIILRIEDEILTITSIKPLLPLRPGESRPFAITEFPGLTAQLEKYGSWVGELTAEILVDPYASRPSTRSLVQLDVQITQFEPIGSSLFIKGEMFNPKETGVESATVLAAVRSTAGELLTAGWTYLLEILPGNGSREFVLHLSLPEGADPAMTEYDVQAFGLLP
;
A
#
# COMPACT_ATOMS: atom_id res chain seq x y z
N MET A 1 50.30 17.65 26.89
CA MET A 1 51.10 18.89 26.70
C MET A 1 50.20 19.91 25.99
N ARG A 2 49.83 21.01 26.69
CA ARG A 2 49.03 22.20 26.28
C ARG A 2 47.56 21.91 25.89
N LEU A 3 46.54 22.09 26.73
CA LEU A 3 45.98 23.29 27.40
C LEU A 3 45.73 24.49 26.47
N ARG A 4 44.45 24.82 26.25
CA ARG A 4 43.94 26.20 26.09
C ARG A 4 42.44 26.29 26.42
N THR A 5 42.19 26.87 27.59
CA THR A 5 40.98 27.51 28.10
C THR A 5 40.78 28.90 27.48
N PHE A 6 39.53 29.35 27.27
CA PHE A 6 39.03 30.74 27.40
C PHE A 6 37.49 30.64 27.47
N SER A 7 36.83 30.88 28.60
CA SER A 7 36.54 32.11 29.35
C SER A 7 35.29 32.86 28.87
N THR A 8 34.38 32.99 29.83
CA THR A 8 33.01 33.52 29.89
C THR A 8 32.90 35.02 29.58
N LEU A 9 31.74 35.48 29.08
CA LEU A 9 31.16 36.76 29.52
C LEU A 9 29.61 36.75 29.41
N ILE A 10 28.98 36.93 30.57
CA ILE A 10 27.53 37.18 30.78
C ILE A 10 27.39 38.70 30.94
N LEU A 11 26.40 39.31 30.28
CA LEU A 11 26.02 40.70 30.54
C LEU A 11 24.55 40.75 31.00
N ILE A 12 24.37 41.15 32.26
CA ILE A 12 23.10 41.48 32.90
C ILE A 12 22.98 43.01 32.84
N ILE A 13 21.84 43.54 32.40
CA ILE A 13 21.48 44.96 32.60
C ILE A 13 20.16 45.01 33.35
N THR A 14 20.24 45.48 34.59
CA THR A 14 19.16 45.89 35.49
C THR A 14 18.98 47.41 35.39
N ILE A 15 17.73 47.88 35.29
CA ILE A 15 17.36 49.28 35.55
C ILE A 15 16.17 49.27 36.52
N THR A 16 16.43 49.68 37.76
CA THR A 16 15.49 50.27 38.72
C THR A 16 15.78 51.80 38.71
N VAL A 17 14.89 52.76 39.00
CA VAL A 17 13.96 53.01 40.11
C VAL A 17 13.03 54.15 39.67
N GLY A 18 11.80 54.25 40.21
CA GLY A 18 11.05 55.50 40.17
C GLY A 18 9.69 55.45 40.85
N CYS A 19 9.66 55.36 42.18
CA CYS A 19 8.45 55.49 43.00
C CYS A 19 8.12 56.97 43.22
N THR A 20 6.91 57.41 42.87
CA THR A 20 6.29 58.60 43.49
C THR A 20 4.82 58.33 43.71
N SER A 21 4.41 58.34 44.99
CA SER A 21 3.02 58.32 45.43
C SER A 21 2.38 59.66 45.14
N GLU A 22 1.18 59.67 44.57
CA GLU A 22 0.31 60.84 44.64
C GLU A 22 -1.12 60.44 45.00
N ALA A 23 -1.74 61.32 45.78
CA ALA A 23 -2.84 61.04 46.67
C ALA A 23 -4.20 60.91 45.97
N ARG A 24 -5.02 60.04 46.55
CA ARG A 24 -6.45 59.79 46.28
C ARG A 24 -7.29 61.07 46.39
N PRO A 25 -8.11 61.43 45.38
CA PRO A 25 -9.34 62.15 45.60
C PRO A 25 -10.49 61.18 45.87
N THR A 26 -11.30 61.54 46.87
CA THR A 26 -12.53 60.89 47.32
C THR A 26 -13.59 60.85 46.21
N PRO A 27 -14.32 59.73 45.97
CA PRO A 27 -15.45 59.74 45.06
C PRO A 27 -16.60 60.55 45.67
N THR A 28 -17.01 61.60 44.97
CA THR A 28 -18.27 62.31 45.22
C THR A 28 -19.42 61.42 44.76
N ASN A 29 -20.35 61.11 45.67
CA ASN A 29 -21.62 60.47 45.35
C ASN A 29 -22.45 61.39 44.44
N THR A 30 -22.53 61.06 43.16
CA THR A 30 -23.52 61.62 42.23
C THR A 30 -24.68 60.61 42.13
N PRO A 31 -25.94 61.06 42.32
CA PRO A 31 -27.10 60.16 42.35
C PRO A 31 -27.31 59.42 41.03
N ILE A 32 -27.60 58.13 41.17
CA ILE A 32 -27.99 57.19 40.12
C ILE A 32 -29.20 57.77 39.37
N THR A 33 -29.05 58.03 38.08
CA THR A 33 -30.18 58.20 37.18
C THR A 33 -30.53 56.82 36.64
N THR A 34 -31.64 56.28 37.10
CA THR A 34 -32.24 55.04 36.59
C THR A 34 -32.59 55.24 35.11
N ALA A 35 -31.73 54.76 34.22
CA ALA A 35 -32.09 54.59 32.82
C ALA A 35 -32.99 53.37 32.69
N THR A 36 -34.17 53.59 32.13
CA THR A 36 -35.16 52.58 31.75
C THR A 36 -34.51 51.52 30.86
N PRO A 37 -34.72 50.21 31.09
CA PRO A 37 -34.14 49.19 30.22
C PRO A 37 -34.79 49.30 28.83
N LEU A 38 -33.95 49.48 27.79
CA LEU A 38 -34.36 49.28 26.40
C LEU A 38 -34.75 47.81 26.21
N PRO A 39 -35.73 47.49 25.34
CA PRO A 39 -36.08 46.11 25.01
C PRO A 39 -34.82 45.36 24.57
N GLY A 40 -34.55 44.22 25.21
CA GLY A 40 -33.35 43.43 24.96
C GLY A 40 -33.17 43.13 23.48
N GLU A 41 -31.96 43.35 22.98
CA GLU A 41 -31.53 42.73 21.74
C GLU A 41 -31.74 41.24 21.88
N ILE A 42 -32.60 40.71 21.02
CA ILE A 42 -32.70 39.29 20.76
C ILE A 42 -31.33 38.91 20.21
N THR A 43 -30.46 38.34 21.05
CA THR A 43 -29.25 37.68 20.58
C THR A 43 -29.71 36.52 19.71
N THR A 44 -29.68 36.72 18.40
CA THR A 44 -29.77 35.61 17.44
C THR A 44 -28.73 34.59 17.86
N PRO A 45 -29.09 33.30 18.05
CA PRO A 45 -28.09 32.28 18.30
C PRO A 45 -27.06 32.38 17.18
N SER A 46 -25.78 32.49 17.56
CA SER A 46 -24.68 32.37 16.61
C SER A 46 -24.93 31.09 15.80
N PRO A 47 -24.86 31.13 14.45
CA PRO A 47 -25.06 29.92 13.67
C PRO A 47 -24.13 28.85 14.22
N THR A 48 -24.67 27.65 14.45
CA THR A 48 -23.86 26.47 14.76
C THR A 48 -22.74 26.41 13.73
N PRO A 49 -21.45 26.28 14.14
CA PRO A 49 -20.35 26.20 13.21
C PRO A 49 -20.68 25.14 12.15
N ARG A 50 -20.65 25.52 10.88
CA ARG A 50 -20.85 24.54 9.81
C ARG A 50 -19.74 23.51 9.93
N PRO A 51 -20.03 22.20 9.90
CA PRO A 51 -18.98 21.19 9.94
C PRO A 51 -18.02 21.42 8.77
N GLU A 52 -16.73 21.45 9.10
CA GLU A 52 -15.65 21.72 8.14
C GLU A 52 -15.41 20.53 7.20
N ILE A 53 -15.85 19.34 7.60
CA ILE A 53 -15.82 18.10 6.83
C ILE A 53 -17.22 17.48 6.87
N VAL A 54 -17.74 17.05 5.72
CA VAL A 54 -19.09 16.50 5.60
C VAL A 54 -19.03 15.12 4.96
N ILE A 55 -19.70 14.13 5.59
CA ILE A 55 -19.98 12.83 4.98
C ILE A 55 -21.05 13.03 3.90
N GLN A 56 -20.73 12.71 2.65
CA GLN A 56 -21.64 12.91 1.51
C GLN A 56 -22.45 11.66 1.19
N ALA A 57 -21.82 10.49 1.22
CA ALA A 57 -22.45 9.20 1.01
C ALA A 57 -22.01 8.22 2.10
N LEU A 58 -22.91 7.31 2.48
CA LEU A 58 -22.65 6.25 3.44
C LEU A 58 -23.59 5.08 3.16
N VAL A 59 -23.02 3.97 2.72
CA VAL A 59 -23.76 2.77 2.31
C VAL A 59 -23.21 1.57 3.08
N LEU A 60 -24.12 0.71 3.55
CA LEU A 60 -23.81 -0.52 4.28
C LEU A 60 -24.14 -1.71 3.37
N PHE A 61 -23.18 -2.62 3.22
CA PHE A 61 -23.31 -3.83 2.42
C PHE A 61 -23.04 -5.07 3.27
N PRO A 62 -23.73 -6.20 3.01
CA PRO A 62 -23.32 -7.48 3.57
C PRO A 62 -21.95 -7.88 3.02
N ASP A 63 -21.13 -8.49 3.87
CA ASP A 63 -19.83 -9.04 3.49
C ASP A 63 -19.93 -10.55 3.14
N GLU A 64 -18.84 -11.13 2.64
CA GLU A 64 -18.78 -12.56 2.29
C GLU A 64 -18.95 -13.49 3.50
N GLU A 65 -18.42 -13.07 4.65
CA GLU A 65 -18.58 -13.82 5.90
C GLU A 65 -20.00 -13.63 6.45
N LEU A 66 -20.65 -14.73 6.83
CA LEU A 66 -22.00 -14.69 7.38
C LEU A 66 -22.05 -13.79 8.64
N GLY A 67 -22.85 -12.72 8.56
CA GLY A 67 -22.97 -11.73 9.63
C GLY A 67 -21.86 -10.69 9.63
N GLY A 68 -20.97 -10.69 8.64
CA GLY A 68 -20.05 -9.60 8.33
C GLY A 68 -20.72 -8.54 7.47
N TYR A 69 -20.23 -7.31 7.59
CA TYR A 69 -20.65 -6.18 6.75
C TYR A 69 -19.45 -5.33 6.38
N TYR A 70 -19.54 -4.59 5.29
CA TYR A 70 -18.64 -3.50 5.02
C TYR A 70 -19.42 -2.21 4.75
N VAL A 71 -18.79 -1.09 5.07
CA VAL A 71 -19.34 0.25 4.94
C VAL A 71 -18.46 1.02 3.97
N ILE A 72 -19.09 1.69 3.01
CA ILE A 72 -18.40 2.57 2.08
C ILE A 72 -19.06 3.93 2.10
N GLY A 73 -18.23 4.96 2.15
CA GLY A 73 -18.71 6.32 2.09
C GLY A 73 -17.70 7.25 1.46
N THR A 74 -18.14 8.49 1.32
CA THR A 74 -17.31 9.59 0.84
C THR A 74 -17.44 10.77 1.79
N LEU A 75 -16.35 11.51 1.93
CA LEU A 75 -16.33 12.76 2.69
C LEU A 75 -15.74 13.89 1.87
N GLU A 76 -16.22 15.11 2.09
CA GLU A 76 -15.76 16.33 1.43
C GLU A 76 -15.17 17.30 2.45
N ASN A 77 -14.01 17.87 2.13
CA ASN A 77 -13.50 19.02 2.86
C ASN A 77 -14.29 20.28 2.47
N GLN A 78 -15.20 20.74 3.32
CA GLN A 78 -15.96 21.98 3.13
C GLN A 78 -15.30 23.21 3.76
N SER A 79 -14.16 23.03 4.44
CA SER A 79 -13.37 24.14 4.99
C SER A 79 -12.73 24.98 3.88
N GLN A 80 -12.15 26.10 4.26
CA GLN A 80 -11.35 26.94 3.35
C GLN A 80 -9.87 26.53 3.30
N GLY A 81 -9.45 25.62 4.19
CA GLY A 81 -8.06 25.21 4.35
C GLY A 81 -7.82 23.79 3.84
N GLN A 82 -6.54 23.47 3.64
CA GLN A 82 -6.10 22.10 3.43
C GLN A 82 -6.08 21.34 4.75
N ILE A 83 -6.51 20.08 4.72
CA ILE A 83 -6.61 19.24 5.91
C ILE A 83 -5.84 17.93 5.73
N ASP A 84 -5.45 17.33 6.85
CA ASP A 84 -4.81 16.02 6.94
C ASP A 84 -5.21 15.28 8.23
N SER A 85 -4.75 14.04 8.39
CA SER A 85 -4.91 13.23 9.60
C SER A 85 -6.36 13.09 10.04
N ILE A 86 -7.25 12.91 9.05
CA ILE A 86 -8.69 12.76 9.27
C ILE A 86 -8.95 11.40 9.93
N SER A 87 -9.74 11.38 11.00
CA SER A 87 -10.21 10.14 11.63
C SER A 87 -11.73 10.13 11.67
N ILE A 88 -12.31 9.00 11.27
CA ILE A 88 -13.75 8.79 11.14
C ILE A 88 -14.14 7.66 12.09
N GLN A 89 -15.12 7.88 12.96
CA GLN A 89 -15.78 6.82 13.70
C GLN A 89 -16.97 6.34 12.89
N ILE A 90 -17.03 5.05 12.62
CA ILE A 90 -18.17 4.39 11.98
C ILE A 90 -18.83 3.50 13.03
N THR A 91 -20.15 3.63 13.17
CA THR A 91 -20.96 2.83 14.08
C THR A 91 -22.05 2.11 13.31
N ILE A 92 -22.25 0.83 13.63
CA ILE A 92 -23.32 0.00 13.10
C ILE A 92 -24.37 -0.19 14.19
N LEU A 93 -25.64 0.03 13.83
CA LEU A 93 -26.79 -0.15 14.71
C LEU A 93 -27.66 -1.32 14.22
N ASN A 94 -28.26 -2.06 15.14
CA ASN A 94 -29.28 -3.07 14.83
C ASN A 94 -30.66 -2.43 14.59
N THR A 95 -31.67 -3.27 14.36
CA THR A 95 -33.07 -2.85 14.13
C THR A 95 -33.73 -2.18 15.33
N GLU A 96 -33.17 -2.36 16.53
CA GLU A 96 -33.59 -1.71 17.79
C GLU A 96 -32.83 -0.40 18.07
N GLU A 97 -32.04 0.09 17.09
CA GLU A 97 -31.15 1.26 17.18
C GLU A 97 -30.03 1.12 18.23
N GLU A 98 -29.71 -0.10 18.66
CA GLU A 98 -28.61 -0.38 19.58
C GLU A 98 -27.27 -0.52 18.83
N LEU A 99 -26.20 0.01 19.41
CA LEU A 99 -24.84 -0.13 18.89
C LEU A 99 -24.40 -1.60 18.94
N VAL A 100 -24.13 -2.18 17.77
CA VAL A 100 -23.62 -3.55 17.64
C VAL A 100 -22.14 -3.61 17.34
N SER A 101 -21.59 -2.60 16.65
CA SER A 101 -20.16 -2.51 16.36
C SER A 101 -19.72 -1.09 16.08
N GLU A 102 -18.46 -0.80 16.36
CA GLU A 102 -17.84 0.48 16.03
C GLU A 102 -16.37 0.30 15.63
N GLN A 103 -15.89 1.19 14.77
CA GLN A 103 -14.50 1.23 14.34
C GLN A 103 -14.09 2.66 14.04
N VAL A 104 -12.84 2.99 14.38
CA VAL A 104 -12.20 4.23 13.92
C VAL A 104 -11.29 3.92 12.75
N ILE A 105 -11.50 4.61 11.64
CA ILE A 105 -10.72 4.47 10.41
C ILE A 105 -10.18 5.80 9.93
N GLN A 106 -9.31 5.73 8.93
CA GLN A 106 -8.86 6.87 8.15
C GLN A 106 -9.51 6.81 6.76
N PRO A 107 -9.80 7.96 6.12
CA PRO A 107 -10.19 7.95 4.73
C PRO A 107 -9.04 7.52 3.82
N PHE A 108 -9.38 7.15 2.60
CA PHE A 108 -8.41 6.70 1.60
C PHE A 108 -7.36 7.76 1.28
N LEU A 109 -7.81 9.01 1.05
CA LEU A 109 -6.99 10.18 0.92
C LEU A 109 -6.98 10.93 2.25
N ASN A 110 -5.87 10.82 2.97
CA ASN A 110 -5.71 11.49 4.27
C ASN A 110 -5.53 13.00 4.14
N ARG A 111 -4.90 13.48 3.05
CA ARG A 111 -4.76 14.91 2.74
C ARG A 111 -5.84 15.34 1.75
N LEU A 112 -6.55 16.41 2.07
CA LEU A 112 -7.61 16.97 1.23
C LEU A 112 -7.52 18.49 1.15
N SER A 113 -7.52 19.00 -0.07
CA SER A 113 -7.73 20.41 -0.33
C SER A 113 -9.18 20.83 -0.15
N PRO A 114 -9.48 22.13 -0.06
CA PRO A 114 -10.84 22.61 -0.08
C PRO A 114 -11.62 22.01 -1.26
N LYS A 115 -12.80 21.47 -0.99
CA LYS A 115 -13.70 20.81 -1.96
C LYS A 115 -13.25 19.46 -2.50
N ALA A 116 -12.09 18.96 -2.09
CA ALA A 116 -11.67 17.61 -2.42
C ALA A 116 -12.52 16.57 -1.65
N ILE A 117 -12.77 15.44 -2.31
CA ILE A 117 -13.51 14.31 -1.77
C ILE A 117 -12.52 13.16 -1.51
N SER A 118 -12.72 12.44 -0.42
CA SER A 118 -12.08 11.14 -0.21
C SER A 118 -13.12 10.05 0.03
N PRO A 119 -12.98 8.88 -0.62
CA PRO A 119 -13.70 7.70 -0.20
C PRO A 119 -13.11 7.13 1.09
N PHE A 120 -13.86 6.25 1.74
CA PHE A 120 -13.41 5.43 2.87
C PHE A 120 -14.17 4.10 2.88
N LYS A 121 -13.52 3.05 3.37
CA LYS A 121 -14.08 1.70 3.51
C LYS A 121 -13.74 1.15 4.89
N ALA A 122 -14.72 0.56 5.57
CA ALA A 122 -14.53 -0.18 6.82
C ALA A 122 -15.19 -1.56 6.71
N THR A 123 -14.53 -2.57 7.24
CA THR A 123 -15.03 -3.95 7.27
C THR A 123 -15.25 -4.37 8.71
N PHE A 124 -16.45 -4.90 8.97
CA PHE A 124 -16.91 -5.31 10.28
C PHE A 124 -17.24 -6.81 10.25
N PRO A 125 -16.31 -7.67 10.68
CA PRO A 125 -16.57 -9.11 10.72
C PRO A 125 -17.48 -9.45 11.90
N ASN A 126 -18.36 -10.44 11.71
CA ASN A 126 -19.17 -11.06 12.78
C ASN A 126 -20.05 -10.08 13.61
N VAL A 127 -20.64 -9.07 12.97
CA VAL A 127 -21.59 -8.12 13.60
C VAL A 127 -22.94 -8.77 13.92
N GLY A 128 -23.37 -9.75 13.11
CA GLY A 128 -24.68 -10.38 13.23
C GLY A 128 -25.75 -9.62 12.44
N GLU A 129 -26.74 -9.06 13.11
CA GLU A 129 -27.83 -8.30 12.47
C GLU A 129 -27.51 -6.80 12.48
N ALA A 130 -27.28 -6.22 11.29
CA ALA A 130 -27.09 -4.79 11.10
C ALA A 130 -28.29 -4.20 10.36
N ALA A 131 -28.74 -3.03 10.78
CA ALA A 131 -29.87 -2.33 10.16
C ALA A 131 -29.50 -0.95 9.61
N SER A 132 -28.60 -0.23 10.29
CA SER A 132 -28.15 1.09 9.85
C SER A 132 -26.70 1.38 10.24
N VAL A 133 -26.15 2.42 9.63
CA VAL A 133 -24.77 2.86 9.84
C VAL A 133 -24.74 4.38 10.03
N ASN A 134 -23.88 4.84 10.93
CA ASN A 134 -23.55 6.25 11.11
C ASN A 134 -22.04 6.46 10.98
N ALA A 135 -21.65 7.66 10.54
CA ALA A 135 -20.25 8.07 10.48
C ALA A 135 -20.10 9.48 11.07
N GLU A 136 -19.11 9.64 11.95
CA GLU A 136 -18.77 10.92 12.57
C GLU A 136 -17.27 11.22 12.39
N ILE A 137 -16.96 12.49 12.12
CA ILE A 137 -15.59 12.96 12.05
C ILE A 137 -15.09 13.24 13.46
N LEU A 138 -14.08 12.49 13.92
CA LEU A 138 -13.51 12.66 15.26
C LEU A 138 -12.46 13.78 15.30
N THR A 139 -11.51 13.73 14.37
CA THR A 139 -10.35 14.64 14.36
C THR A 139 -9.87 14.90 12.95
N TYR A 140 -9.28 16.08 12.74
CA TYR A 140 -8.49 16.44 11.57
C TYR A 140 -7.48 17.53 11.96
N GLN A 141 -6.51 17.80 11.10
CA GLN A 141 -5.54 18.87 11.26
C GLN A 141 -5.51 19.75 10.02
N THR A 142 -5.45 21.07 10.20
CA THR A 142 -5.18 21.98 9.08
C THR A 142 -3.69 21.96 8.76
N ILE A 143 -3.36 21.80 7.49
CA ILE A 143 -1.98 21.80 6.99
C ILE A 143 -1.86 22.67 5.74
N GLU A 144 -0.64 22.84 5.24
CA GLU A 144 -0.38 23.40 3.91
C GLU A 144 0.41 22.37 3.09
N PHE A 145 -0.04 22.10 1.86
CA PHE A 145 0.65 21.24 0.92
C PHE A 145 0.42 21.69 -0.53
N GLU A 146 1.33 21.29 -1.42
CA GLU A 146 1.19 21.54 -2.85
C GLU A 146 0.36 20.41 -3.48
N GLU A 147 -0.71 20.75 -4.19
CA GLU A 147 -1.45 19.78 -4.98
C GLU A 147 -0.64 19.33 -6.19
N VAL A 148 -0.69 18.04 -6.47
CA VAL A 148 0.02 17.43 -7.58
C VAL A 148 -0.98 16.63 -8.39
N SER A 149 -1.15 17.01 -9.65
CA SER A 149 -2.02 16.30 -10.57
C SER A 149 -1.32 15.06 -11.14
N ILE A 150 -2.10 13.98 -11.30
CA ILE A 150 -1.73 12.83 -12.12
C ILE A 150 -2.86 12.60 -13.13
N GLU A 151 -2.53 12.05 -14.28
CA GLU A 151 -3.51 11.70 -15.31
C GLU A 151 -3.71 10.17 -15.31
N ILE A 152 -4.96 9.73 -15.41
CA ILE A 152 -5.35 8.32 -15.39
C ILE A 152 -6.15 8.04 -16.65
N ASP A 153 -5.68 7.09 -17.45
CA ASP A 153 -6.23 6.78 -18.76
C ASP A 153 -6.23 5.27 -19.02
N ASP A 154 -6.86 4.87 -20.13
CA ASP A 154 -6.89 3.50 -20.65
C ASP A 154 -7.35 2.45 -19.62
N LEU A 155 -8.37 2.80 -18.82
CA LEU A 155 -8.98 1.87 -17.88
C LEU A 155 -9.64 0.71 -18.63
N GLN A 156 -9.19 -0.50 -18.33
CA GLN A 156 -9.72 -1.75 -18.84
C GLN A 156 -10.10 -2.67 -17.69
N THR A 157 -11.35 -3.12 -17.71
CA THR A 157 -11.86 -4.13 -16.80
C THR A 157 -11.63 -5.53 -17.37
N ILE A 158 -11.11 -6.43 -16.55
CA ILE A 158 -10.70 -7.79 -16.91
C ILE A 158 -11.21 -8.75 -15.85
N SER A 159 -12.01 -9.76 -16.22
CA SER A 159 -12.42 -10.80 -15.29
C SER A 159 -11.22 -11.64 -14.84
N THR A 160 -11.18 -11.98 -13.55
CA THR A 160 -10.14 -12.84 -12.98
C THR A 160 -10.65 -14.27 -12.80
N ASN A 161 -9.72 -15.23 -12.66
CA ASN A 161 -10.07 -16.66 -12.61
C ASN A 161 -10.83 -17.07 -11.33
N ASP A 162 -10.72 -16.27 -10.27
CA ASP A 162 -11.43 -16.42 -9.00
C ASP A 162 -12.82 -15.77 -9.01
N GLY A 163 -13.27 -15.24 -10.15
CA GLY A 163 -14.58 -14.58 -10.28
C GLY A 163 -14.59 -13.12 -9.84
N GLY A 164 -13.43 -12.57 -9.51
CA GLY A 164 -13.25 -11.15 -9.24
C GLY A 164 -13.02 -10.32 -10.52
N MET A 165 -12.48 -9.13 -10.30
CA MET A 165 -12.26 -8.14 -11.33
C MET A 165 -10.88 -7.50 -11.17
N ALA A 166 -10.13 -7.42 -12.27
CA ALA A 166 -8.89 -6.66 -12.37
C ALA A 166 -9.14 -5.42 -13.23
N ILE A 167 -8.67 -4.27 -12.74
CA ILE A 167 -8.71 -3.00 -13.47
C ILE A 167 -7.29 -2.64 -13.82
N LEU A 168 -6.95 -2.77 -15.09
CA LEU A 168 -5.68 -2.34 -15.67
C LEU A 168 -5.85 -0.91 -16.19
N GLY A 169 -4.87 -0.04 -15.93
CA GLY A 169 -4.88 1.30 -16.48
C GLY A 169 -3.48 1.87 -16.56
N LEU A 170 -3.38 3.11 -17.04
CA LEU A 170 -2.14 3.85 -17.14
C LEU A 170 -2.21 5.11 -16.29
N VAL A 171 -1.15 5.35 -15.53
CA VAL A 171 -0.93 6.58 -14.78
C VAL A 171 0.19 7.38 -15.43
N GLU A 172 -0.04 8.66 -15.64
CA GLU A 172 0.91 9.60 -16.22
C GLU A 172 1.22 10.74 -15.25
N ASN A 173 2.48 11.16 -15.27
CA ASN A 173 2.93 12.37 -14.61
C ASN A 173 3.00 13.56 -15.60
N PRO A 174 1.98 14.41 -15.70
CA PRO A 174 1.99 15.57 -16.60
C PRO A 174 2.92 16.71 -16.12
N ASN A 175 3.47 16.60 -14.91
CA ASN A 175 4.23 17.68 -14.29
C ASN A 175 5.66 17.76 -14.84
N ALA A 176 6.24 18.97 -14.80
CA ALA A 176 7.64 19.19 -15.19
C ALA A 176 8.66 18.63 -14.18
N LYS A 177 8.20 18.07 -13.04
CA LYS A 177 9.04 17.45 -12.00
C LYS A 177 8.56 16.02 -11.76
N ALA A 178 9.47 15.19 -11.26
CA ALA A 178 9.11 13.85 -10.84
C ALA A 178 8.13 13.89 -9.67
N ILE A 179 7.29 12.87 -9.56
CA ILE A 179 6.28 12.71 -8.52
C ILE A 179 6.50 11.42 -7.75
N VAL A 180 6.04 11.42 -6.51
CA VAL A 180 5.80 10.21 -5.71
C VAL A 180 4.29 10.08 -5.54
N ILE A 181 3.74 8.92 -5.89
CA ILE A 181 2.34 8.59 -5.67
C ILE A 181 2.21 8.03 -4.25
N ASP A 182 1.60 8.81 -3.36
CA ASP A 182 1.47 8.49 -1.94
C ASP A 182 0.24 7.59 -1.68
N ALA A 183 -0.85 7.84 -2.42
CA ALA A 183 -2.06 7.02 -2.42
C ALA A 183 -2.71 7.08 -3.80
N PHE A 184 -3.28 5.96 -4.26
CA PHE A 184 -4.02 5.89 -5.51
C PHE A 184 -5.02 4.73 -5.50
N GLY A 185 -6.24 4.98 -5.94
CA GLY A 185 -7.27 3.96 -6.02
C GLY A 185 -8.45 4.43 -6.87
N LEU A 186 -9.36 3.50 -7.10
CA LEU A 186 -10.56 3.72 -7.89
C LEU A 186 -11.78 3.48 -7.00
N LEU A 187 -12.71 4.42 -6.98
CA LEU A 187 -14.03 4.21 -6.40
C LEU A 187 -14.96 3.71 -7.52
N ALA A 188 -15.56 2.54 -7.32
CA ALA A 188 -16.68 2.10 -8.13
C ALA A 188 -17.95 2.79 -7.64
N VAL A 189 -18.67 3.43 -8.56
CA VAL A 189 -19.98 4.04 -8.30
C VAL A 189 -21.02 3.42 -9.22
N ASP A 190 -22.25 3.32 -8.72
CA ASP A 190 -23.38 2.87 -9.52
C ASP A 190 -23.85 3.97 -10.51
N PRO A 191 -24.77 3.67 -11.44
CA PRO A 191 -25.32 4.67 -12.35
C PRO A 191 -26.06 5.85 -11.68
N GLN A 192 -26.38 5.74 -10.39
CA GLN A 192 -26.98 6.80 -9.58
C GLN A 192 -25.92 7.67 -8.89
N GLY A 193 -24.65 7.25 -8.91
CA GLY A 193 -23.50 7.90 -8.29
C GLY A 193 -23.23 7.45 -6.85
N ASP A 194 -23.91 6.41 -6.36
CA ASP A 194 -23.68 5.88 -5.02
C ASP A 194 -22.45 4.96 -5.02
N PRO A 195 -21.60 5.02 -3.97
CA PRO A 195 -20.39 4.21 -3.91
C PRO A 195 -20.71 2.72 -3.67
N ILE A 196 -20.15 1.86 -4.51
CA ILE A 196 -20.29 0.39 -4.43
C ILE A 196 -19.06 -0.25 -3.80
N ASP A 197 -17.86 0.10 -4.28
CA ASP A 197 -16.60 -0.45 -3.77
C ASP A 197 -15.42 0.50 -3.95
N LEU A 198 -14.36 0.30 -3.18
CA LEU A 198 -13.10 1.03 -3.26
C LEU A 198 -11.95 0.06 -3.57
N PHE A 199 -11.26 0.31 -4.67
CA PHE A 199 -10.14 -0.50 -5.16
C PHE A 199 -8.82 0.26 -5.06
N PRO A 200 -8.05 0.08 -3.97
CA PRO A 200 -6.66 0.50 -3.96
C PRO A 200 -5.88 -0.22 -5.06
N TYR A 201 -4.93 0.49 -5.70
CA TYR A 201 -4.04 -0.20 -6.63
C TYR A 201 -3.18 -1.24 -5.87
N THR A 202 -3.05 -2.43 -6.46
CA THR A 202 -2.30 -3.56 -5.91
C THR A 202 -0.93 -3.72 -6.58
N ALA A 203 -0.79 -3.21 -7.80
CA ALA A 203 0.47 -3.16 -8.52
C ALA A 203 0.61 -1.84 -9.30
N GLY A 204 1.80 -1.27 -9.31
CA GLY A 204 2.11 -0.03 -10.00
C GLY A 204 3.45 0.53 -9.50
N LEU A 205 3.91 1.62 -10.12
CA LEU A 205 5.08 2.36 -9.66
C LEU A 205 4.65 3.49 -8.72
N SER A 206 5.34 3.64 -7.60
CA SER A 206 5.15 4.76 -6.66
C SER A 206 5.90 6.03 -7.06
N TRP A 207 6.70 5.99 -8.13
CA TRP A 207 7.46 7.13 -8.62
C TRP A 207 7.40 7.20 -10.14
N LEU A 208 7.21 8.42 -10.66
CA LEU A 208 7.23 8.71 -12.09
C LEU A 208 8.05 9.97 -12.36
N GLY A 209 8.94 9.89 -13.34
CA GLY A 209 9.65 11.03 -13.90
C GLY A 209 8.72 12.00 -14.63
N PRO A 210 9.21 13.21 -15.00
CA PRO A 210 8.41 14.17 -15.77
C PRO A 210 7.97 13.58 -17.12
N GLY A 211 6.66 13.56 -17.39
CA GLY A 211 6.07 12.99 -18.61
C GLY A 211 6.17 11.46 -18.71
N GLU A 212 6.60 10.77 -17.64
CA GLU A 212 6.58 9.31 -17.64
C GLU A 212 5.16 8.78 -17.41
N ARG A 213 4.89 7.65 -18.07
CA ARG A 213 3.65 6.89 -17.98
C ARG A 213 3.97 5.45 -17.57
N ALA A 214 3.18 4.88 -16.66
CA ALA A 214 3.36 3.50 -16.21
C ALA A 214 2.01 2.82 -15.97
N PRO A 215 1.93 1.49 -16.14
CA PRO A 215 0.72 0.76 -15.82
C PRO A 215 0.51 0.58 -14.32
N PHE A 216 -0.76 0.49 -13.95
CA PHE A 216 -1.18 0.08 -12.63
C PHE A 216 -2.28 -0.99 -12.74
N LEU A 217 -2.47 -1.73 -11.66
CA LEU A 217 -3.53 -2.71 -11.51
C LEU A 217 -4.23 -2.45 -10.18
N ALA A 218 -5.56 -2.45 -10.19
CA ALA A 218 -6.39 -2.59 -9.00
C ALA A 218 -7.15 -3.91 -9.08
N LEU A 219 -7.38 -4.55 -7.93
CA LEU A 219 -8.08 -5.83 -7.86
C LEU A 219 -9.30 -5.72 -6.96
N SER A 220 -10.35 -6.41 -7.36
CA SER A 220 -11.53 -6.69 -6.57
C SER A 220 -11.71 -8.20 -6.46
N SER A 221 -12.05 -8.70 -5.27
CA SER A 221 -12.41 -10.11 -5.07
C SER A 221 -13.76 -10.46 -5.70
N GLN A 222 -14.59 -9.46 -5.99
CA GLN A 222 -15.92 -9.63 -6.60
C GLN A 222 -16.06 -8.77 -7.84
N ASP A 223 -16.84 -9.25 -8.81
CA ASP A 223 -17.29 -8.42 -9.92
C ASP A 223 -18.47 -7.54 -9.46
N PRO A 224 -18.30 -6.21 -9.33
CA PRO A 224 -19.37 -5.32 -8.91
C PRO A 224 -20.44 -5.11 -10.01
N GLY A 225 -20.27 -5.69 -11.19
CA GLY A 225 -21.14 -5.50 -12.34
C GLY A 225 -20.84 -4.20 -13.09
N GLU A 226 -21.87 -3.58 -13.64
CA GLU A 226 -21.73 -2.32 -14.40
C GLU A 226 -21.54 -1.15 -13.44
N VAL A 227 -20.32 -0.61 -13.40
CA VAL A 227 -19.91 0.50 -12.53
C VAL A 227 -19.13 1.55 -13.30
N ASP A 228 -19.24 2.80 -12.86
CA ASP A 228 -18.31 3.86 -13.24
C ASP A 228 -17.12 3.87 -12.27
N LEU A 229 -15.91 4.04 -12.81
CA LEU A 229 -14.68 4.05 -12.03
C LEU A 229 -14.14 5.48 -11.90
N VAL A 230 -14.06 5.97 -10.67
CA VAL A 230 -13.61 7.33 -10.37
C VAL A 230 -12.25 7.28 -9.66
N PRO A 231 -11.18 7.88 -10.23
CA PRO A 231 -9.85 7.85 -9.63
C PRO A 231 -9.73 8.84 -8.46
N TYR A 232 -9.09 8.38 -7.39
CA TYR A 232 -8.70 9.16 -6.22
C TYR A 232 -7.22 8.98 -5.95
N TYR A 233 -6.50 10.07 -5.76
CA TYR A 233 -5.05 10.02 -5.56
C TYR A 233 -4.53 11.15 -4.68
N ASN A 234 -3.34 10.91 -4.15
CA ASN A 234 -2.48 11.92 -3.55
C ASN A 234 -1.05 11.69 -4.03
N ALA A 235 -0.38 12.76 -4.46
CA ALA A 235 1.00 12.71 -4.91
C ALA A 235 1.79 13.91 -4.38
N THR A 236 3.12 13.78 -4.38
CA THR A 236 4.03 14.83 -3.93
C THR A 236 5.14 15.05 -4.96
N LEU A 237 5.46 16.32 -5.26
CA LEU A 237 6.59 16.66 -6.13
C LEU A 237 7.91 16.30 -5.45
N THR A 238 8.81 15.66 -6.19
CA THR A 238 10.17 15.37 -5.70
C THR A 238 11.23 15.94 -6.64
N ARG A 239 12.35 16.38 -6.06
CA ARG A 239 13.46 17.02 -6.78
C ARG A 239 14.56 16.03 -7.17
N GLY A 240 14.39 14.73 -6.91
CA GLY A 240 15.41 13.72 -7.15
C GLY A 240 15.07 12.80 -8.31
N SER A 241 15.98 12.67 -9.27
CA SER A 241 16.13 11.40 -10.00
C SER A 241 16.62 10.39 -8.97
N ARG A 242 15.80 9.38 -8.66
CA ARG A 242 16.30 8.17 -7.99
C ARG A 242 16.63 7.18 -9.09
N SER A 243 17.90 6.80 -9.21
CA SER A 243 18.20 5.58 -9.96
C SER A 243 17.84 4.39 -9.09
N ALA A 244 17.21 3.39 -9.69
CA ALA A 244 17.13 2.08 -9.06
C ALA A 244 18.56 1.55 -8.82
N PRO A 245 18.92 1.08 -7.62
CA PRO A 245 20.23 0.49 -7.33
C PRO A 245 20.46 -0.89 -7.98
N LEU A 246 19.68 -1.22 -9.00
CA LEU A 246 19.29 -2.58 -9.34
C LEU A 246 19.37 -2.75 -10.84
N THR A 247 19.90 -3.89 -11.26
CA THR A 247 19.98 -4.25 -12.67
C THR A 247 19.28 -5.57 -12.90
N ILE A 248 18.48 -5.60 -13.96
CA ILE A 248 17.99 -6.83 -14.56
C ILE A 248 19.05 -7.26 -15.57
N SER A 249 19.87 -8.24 -15.20
CA SER A 249 21.04 -8.64 -16.00
C SER A 249 20.65 -9.24 -17.35
N THR A 250 19.46 -9.84 -17.42
CA THR A 250 18.87 -10.41 -18.64
C THR A 250 17.37 -10.16 -18.62
N PRO A 251 16.75 -9.79 -19.75
CA PRO A 251 15.29 -9.75 -19.86
C PRO A 251 14.67 -11.05 -19.33
N PRO A 252 13.52 -10.99 -18.65
CA PRO A 252 12.85 -12.20 -18.18
C PRO A 252 12.50 -13.09 -19.36
N LYS A 253 12.66 -14.39 -19.17
CA LYS A 253 12.18 -15.40 -20.12
C LYS A 253 10.72 -15.66 -19.84
N VAL A 254 9.93 -15.70 -20.91
CA VAL A 254 8.57 -16.25 -20.86
C VAL A 254 8.66 -17.70 -21.29
N LEU A 255 8.16 -18.59 -20.45
CA LEU A 255 8.08 -20.03 -20.65
C LEU A 255 6.64 -20.49 -20.48
N ILE A 256 6.38 -21.75 -20.82
CA ILE A 256 5.09 -22.40 -20.66
C ILE A 256 5.25 -23.58 -19.71
N THR A 257 4.30 -23.80 -18.81
CA THR A 257 4.20 -25.03 -18.01
C THR A 257 3.57 -26.16 -18.82
N GLU A 258 3.67 -27.41 -18.37
CA GLU A 258 2.99 -28.54 -19.07
C GLU A 258 1.47 -28.38 -19.22
N GLN A 259 0.80 -27.55 -18.40
CA GLN A 259 -0.64 -27.27 -18.51
C GLN A 259 -0.94 -26.06 -19.40
N GLY A 260 0.06 -25.49 -20.06
CA GLY A 260 -0.11 -24.34 -20.95
C GLY A 260 -0.13 -22.99 -20.25
N SER A 261 0.17 -22.93 -18.94
CA SER A 261 0.20 -21.65 -18.21
C SER A 261 1.50 -20.89 -18.49
N PRO A 262 1.44 -19.57 -18.74
CA PRO A 262 2.62 -18.73 -18.82
C PRO A 262 3.41 -18.74 -17.50
N MET A 263 4.73 -18.80 -17.61
CA MET A 263 5.67 -18.71 -16.48
C MET A 263 6.79 -17.73 -16.82
N ILE A 264 6.97 -16.72 -15.98
CA ILE A 264 7.93 -15.65 -16.19
C ILE A 264 9.12 -15.91 -15.28
N LEU A 265 10.27 -16.14 -15.88
CA LEU A 265 11.49 -16.51 -15.19
C LEU A 265 12.55 -15.42 -15.35
N GLY A 266 13.14 -14.99 -14.24
CA GLY A 266 14.20 -14.00 -14.30
C GLY A 266 15.15 -14.04 -13.12
N THR A 267 16.06 -13.08 -13.10
CA THR A 267 17.02 -12.90 -12.00
C THR A 267 17.21 -11.41 -11.77
N ILE A 268 17.05 -11.01 -10.52
CA ILE A 268 17.27 -9.63 -10.09
C ILE A 268 18.55 -9.55 -9.28
N THR A 269 19.38 -8.53 -9.55
CA THR A 269 20.68 -8.36 -8.89
C THR A 269 20.74 -7.04 -8.14
N ASN A 270 21.13 -7.09 -6.88
CA ASN A 270 21.45 -5.89 -6.12
C ASN A 270 22.87 -5.43 -6.43
N THR A 271 23.00 -4.40 -7.27
CA THR A 271 24.29 -3.83 -7.65
C THR A 271 24.84 -2.79 -6.67
N HIS A 272 24.07 -2.47 -5.63
CA HIS A 272 24.49 -1.52 -4.62
C HIS A 272 25.39 -2.19 -3.57
N ASN A 273 26.16 -1.37 -2.85
CA ASN A 273 27.02 -1.82 -1.75
C ASN A 273 26.29 -1.98 -0.41
N ARG A 274 24.94 -1.95 -0.40
CA ARG A 274 24.11 -2.12 0.80
C ARG A 274 22.99 -3.11 0.54
N PRO A 275 22.45 -3.79 1.57
CA PRO A 275 21.24 -4.58 1.41
C PRO A 275 20.05 -3.69 1.03
N TYR A 276 19.15 -4.20 0.19
CA TYR A 276 17.95 -3.48 -0.26
C TYR A 276 16.69 -4.32 -0.11
N ASP A 277 15.64 -3.68 0.39
CA ASP A 277 14.27 -4.16 0.25
C ASP A 277 13.78 -3.73 -1.12
N MET A 278 13.35 -4.70 -1.92
CA MET A 278 13.11 -4.55 -3.35
C MET A 278 11.62 -4.41 -3.63
N SER A 279 11.27 -3.57 -4.60
CA SER A 279 9.94 -3.52 -5.19
C SER A 279 10.08 -3.33 -6.69
N PHE A 280 9.49 -4.23 -7.47
CA PHE A 280 9.51 -4.14 -8.91
C PHE A 280 8.18 -4.62 -9.48
N LEU A 281 7.93 -4.21 -10.71
CA LEU A 281 6.72 -4.47 -11.47
C LEU A 281 7.11 -5.34 -12.67
N ILE A 282 6.42 -6.44 -12.87
CA ILE A 282 6.49 -7.23 -14.10
C ILE A 282 5.31 -6.83 -14.97
N ILE A 283 5.58 -6.49 -16.23
CA ILE A 283 4.58 -6.14 -17.22
C ILE A 283 4.58 -7.23 -18.29
N LEU A 284 3.40 -7.78 -18.57
CA LEU A 284 3.21 -8.74 -19.64
C LEU A 284 2.57 -8.07 -20.84
N ARG A 285 3.16 -8.31 -22.01
CA ARG A 285 2.74 -7.68 -23.27
C ARG A 285 2.63 -8.69 -24.39
N ILE A 286 1.72 -8.41 -25.33
CA ILE A 286 1.78 -8.90 -26.70
C ILE A 286 1.94 -7.67 -27.58
N GLU A 287 2.99 -7.65 -28.39
CA GLU A 287 3.39 -6.45 -29.14
C GLU A 287 3.50 -5.21 -28.21
N ASP A 288 2.72 -4.16 -28.48
CA ASP A 288 2.70 -2.93 -27.67
C ASP A 288 1.61 -2.93 -26.59
N GLU A 289 0.71 -3.92 -26.59
CA GLU A 289 -0.44 -3.98 -25.68
C GLU A 289 -0.08 -4.63 -24.35
N ILE A 290 -0.44 -3.97 -23.24
CA ILE A 290 -0.26 -4.52 -21.89
C ILE A 290 -1.44 -5.43 -21.60
N LEU A 291 -1.18 -6.71 -21.35
CA LEU A 291 -2.23 -7.66 -21.00
C LEU A 291 -2.55 -7.60 -19.49
N THR A 292 -1.51 -7.51 -18.68
CA THR A 292 -1.60 -7.50 -17.21
C THR A 292 -0.24 -7.16 -16.62
N ILE A 293 -0.22 -6.87 -15.33
CA ILE A 293 0.99 -6.58 -14.56
C ILE A 293 0.93 -7.27 -13.19
N THR A 294 2.06 -7.41 -12.53
CA THR A 294 2.11 -7.82 -11.11
C THR A 294 3.27 -7.15 -10.40
N SER A 295 3.11 -6.90 -9.10
CA SER A 295 4.19 -6.35 -8.28
C SER A 295 4.88 -7.46 -7.48
N ILE A 296 6.19 -7.38 -7.36
CA ILE A 296 6.99 -8.32 -6.58
C ILE A 296 7.77 -7.56 -5.53
N LYS A 297 7.56 -7.99 -4.29
CA LYS A 297 8.26 -7.49 -3.11
C LYS A 297 8.85 -8.68 -2.35
N PRO A 298 10.09 -9.10 -2.67
CA PRO A 298 10.76 -10.15 -1.94
C PRO A 298 10.76 -9.87 -0.43
N LEU A 299 10.38 -10.86 0.38
CA LEU A 299 10.24 -10.71 1.83
C LEU A 299 11.57 -10.37 2.51
N LEU A 300 12.64 -10.97 1.99
CA LEU A 300 14.00 -10.81 2.48
C LEU A 300 14.76 -9.78 1.64
N PRO A 301 15.54 -8.88 2.26
CA PRO A 301 16.40 -7.98 1.51
C PRO A 301 17.43 -8.75 0.68
N LEU A 302 17.86 -8.17 -0.45
CA LEU A 302 18.96 -8.68 -1.24
C LEU A 302 20.26 -8.10 -0.72
N ARG A 303 21.24 -8.94 -0.43
CA ARG A 303 22.58 -8.51 -0.01
C ARG A 303 23.33 -7.83 -1.17
N PRO A 304 24.37 -7.03 -0.86
CA PRO A 304 25.22 -6.45 -1.90
C PRO A 304 25.78 -7.52 -2.84
N GLY A 305 25.59 -7.35 -4.15
CA GLY A 305 26.04 -8.28 -5.18
C GLY A 305 25.24 -9.58 -5.29
N GLU A 306 24.21 -9.78 -4.47
CA GLU A 306 23.35 -10.97 -4.55
C GLU A 306 22.47 -10.92 -5.80
N SER A 307 22.44 -12.03 -6.53
CA SER A 307 21.49 -12.29 -7.62
C SER A 307 20.45 -13.29 -7.13
N ARG A 308 19.18 -12.91 -7.15
CA ARG A 308 18.08 -13.78 -6.72
C ARG A 308 17.20 -14.14 -7.92
N PRO A 309 17.05 -15.44 -8.25
CA PRO A 309 16.12 -15.86 -9.28
C PRO A 309 14.67 -15.80 -8.75
N PHE A 310 13.72 -15.63 -9.68
CA PHE A 310 12.29 -15.70 -9.40
C PHE A 310 11.58 -16.36 -10.58
N ALA A 311 10.49 -17.07 -10.29
CA ALA A 311 9.50 -17.51 -11.27
C ALA A 311 8.11 -17.07 -10.82
N ILE A 312 7.30 -16.57 -11.76
CA ILE A 312 5.92 -16.15 -11.50
C ILE A 312 5.01 -16.76 -12.54
N THR A 313 3.93 -17.38 -12.07
CA THR A 313 2.92 -18.06 -12.88
C THR A 313 1.54 -17.43 -12.75
N GLU A 314 1.34 -16.57 -11.75
CA GLU A 314 0.04 -15.99 -11.44
C GLU A 314 0.03 -14.52 -11.80
N PHE A 315 -0.86 -14.18 -12.73
CA PHE A 315 -1.12 -12.82 -13.17
C PHE A 315 -2.63 -12.61 -13.24
N PRO A 316 -3.17 -11.63 -12.50
CA PRO A 316 -4.61 -11.38 -12.52
C PRO A 316 -5.10 -11.05 -13.93
N GLY A 317 -6.19 -11.70 -14.34
CA GLY A 317 -6.85 -11.47 -15.64
C GLY A 317 -6.11 -12.02 -16.86
N LEU A 318 -4.94 -12.65 -16.70
CA LEU A 318 -4.13 -13.10 -17.85
C LEU A 318 -4.84 -14.14 -18.71
N THR A 319 -5.50 -15.12 -18.10
CA THR A 319 -6.23 -16.16 -18.82
C THR A 319 -7.32 -15.56 -19.70
N ALA A 320 -8.16 -14.70 -19.14
CA ALA A 320 -9.24 -14.02 -19.87
C ALA A 320 -8.70 -13.15 -21.01
N GLN A 321 -7.53 -12.51 -20.84
CA GLN A 321 -6.89 -11.77 -21.91
C GLN A 321 -6.38 -12.69 -23.02
N LEU A 322 -5.65 -13.76 -22.68
CA LEU A 322 -5.10 -14.70 -23.67
C LEU A 322 -6.19 -15.40 -24.50
N GLU A 323 -7.38 -15.62 -23.94
CA GLU A 323 -8.53 -16.14 -24.67
C GLU A 323 -8.94 -15.22 -25.84
N LYS A 324 -8.84 -13.90 -25.68
CA LYS A 324 -9.13 -12.92 -26.75
C LYS A 324 -8.16 -13.03 -27.93
N TYR A 325 -6.90 -13.38 -27.67
CA TYR A 325 -5.86 -13.55 -28.69
C TYR A 325 -5.77 -14.99 -29.22
N GLY A 326 -6.68 -15.89 -28.85
CA GLY A 326 -6.65 -17.27 -29.31
C GLY A 326 -5.48 -18.09 -28.74
N SER A 327 -5.08 -17.82 -27.49
CA SER A 327 -4.05 -18.56 -26.73
C SER A 327 -2.61 -18.48 -27.29
N TRP A 328 -2.23 -17.34 -27.87
CA TRP A 328 -0.88 -17.13 -28.42
C TRP A 328 0.17 -16.78 -27.35
N VAL A 329 0.47 -17.74 -26.48
CA VAL A 329 1.47 -17.50 -25.43
C VAL A 329 2.89 -17.35 -25.98
N GLY A 330 3.16 -17.85 -27.20
CA GLY A 330 4.47 -17.75 -27.84
C GLY A 330 4.91 -16.32 -28.21
N GLU A 331 3.99 -15.36 -28.22
CA GLU A 331 4.29 -13.94 -28.50
C GLU A 331 4.37 -13.09 -27.25
N LEU A 332 4.09 -13.69 -26.08
CA LEU A 332 4.11 -12.99 -24.82
C LEU A 332 5.54 -12.58 -24.47
N THR A 333 5.72 -11.31 -24.17
CA THR A 333 6.97 -10.76 -23.67
C THR A 333 6.78 -10.23 -22.25
N ALA A 334 7.87 -10.22 -21.49
CA ALA A 334 7.89 -9.73 -20.13
C ALA A 334 8.92 -8.60 -19.99
N GLU A 335 8.49 -7.52 -19.38
CA GLU A 335 9.31 -6.37 -19.02
C GLU A 335 9.33 -6.23 -17.50
N ILE A 336 10.45 -5.74 -16.94
CA ILE A 336 10.54 -5.41 -15.51
C ILE A 336 10.89 -3.95 -15.34
N LEU A 337 10.04 -3.26 -14.58
CA LEU A 337 10.32 -1.92 -14.09
C LEU A 337 10.60 -1.99 -12.60
N VAL A 338 11.74 -1.46 -12.18
CA VAL A 338 12.05 -1.35 -10.76
C VAL A 338 11.43 -0.08 -10.21
N ASP A 339 10.73 -0.16 -9.09
CA ASP A 339 10.25 1.02 -8.40
C ASP A 339 11.39 1.64 -7.59
N PRO A 340 11.91 2.82 -7.99
CA PRO A 340 13.08 3.41 -7.34
C PRO A 340 12.73 4.05 -5.98
N TYR A 341 11.46 4.33 -5.71
CA TYR A 341 11.03 4.94 -4.47
C TYR A 341 10.70 3.88 -3.41
N ALA A 342 9.96 2.86 -3.80
CA ALA A 342 9.62 1.71 -2.94
C ALA A 342 10.85 0.80 -2.67
N SER A 343 11.81 0.73 -3.60
CA SER A 343 13.08 0.02 -3.35
C SER A 343 14.00 0.86 -2.46
N ARG A 344 14.24 0.41 -1.23
CA ARG A 344 14.94 1.19 -0.19
C ARG A 344 16.05 0.40 0.51
N PRO A 345 17.12 1.06 0.98
CA PRO A 345 18.13 0.39 1.80
C PRO A 345 17.47 -0.31 2.98
N SER A 346 17.79 -1.58 3.17
CA SER A 346 17.25 -2.34 4.29
C SER A 346 18.11 -2.14 5.53
N THR A 347 17.44 -1.94 6.66
CA THR A 347 18.06 -1.98 8.00
C THR A 347 17.86 -3.34 8.67
N ARG A 348 17.15 -4.26 8.02
CA ARG A 348 16.78 -5.57 8.58
C ARG A 348 17.98 -6.52 8.50
N SER A 349 18.20 -7.28 9.57
CA SER A 349 19.32 -8.21 9.67
C SER A 349 18.88 -9.63 9.32
N LEU A 350 19.54 -10.23 8.33
CA LEU A 350 19.31 -11.59 7.90
C LEU A 350 20.03 -12.59 8.80
N VAL A 351 19.32 -13.62 9.24
CA VAL A 351 19.84 -14.79 9.94
C VAL A 351 19.75 -15.97 9.00
N GLN A 352 20.85 -16.68 8.78
CA GLN A 352 20.82 -17.95 8.06
C GLN A 352 20.23 -19.03 8.97
N LEU A 353 19.28 -19.77 8.42
CA LEU A 353 18.65 -20.92 9.05
C LEU A 353 19.22 -22.19 8.45
N ASP A 354 19.25 -23.26 9.25
CA ASP A 354 19.61 -24.57 8.75
C ASP A 354 18.38 -25.17 8.05
N VAL A 355 18.59 -25.81 6.90
CA VAL A 355 17.52 -26.43 6.13
C VAL A 355 17.85 -27.89 5.88
N GLN A 356 16.90 -28.77 6.19
CA GLN A 356 16.98 -30.20 5.91
C GLN A 356 15.85 -30.59 4.98
N ILE A 357 16.19 -31.01 3.76
CA ILE A 357 15.20 -31.52 2.81
C ILE A 357 14.89 -32.97 3.13
N THR A 358 13.60 -33.29 3.24
CA THR A 358 13.11 -34.64 3.55
C THR A 358 12.50 -35.31 2.32
N GLN A 359 11.94 -34.53 1.39
CA GLN A 359 11.29 -35.07 0.20
C GLN A 359 11.35 -34.10 -0.99
N PHE A 360 11.53 -34.67 -2.19
CA PHE A 360 11.26 -34.03 -3.48
C PHE A 360 10.17 -34.83 -4.20
N GLU A 361 9.13 -34.16 -4.65
CA GLU A 361 7.98 -34.81 -5.28
C GLU A 361 7.51 -34.01 -6.50
N PRO A 362 7.78 -34.47 -7.73
CA PRO A 362 7.20 -33.88 -8.94
C PRO A 362 5.79 -34.46 -9.20
N ILE A 363 4.80 -33.59 -9.40
CA ILE A 363 3.42 -33.95 -9.74
C ILE A 363 2.93 -33.00 -10.84
N GLY A 364 2.74 -33.53 -12.05
CA GLY A 364 2.43 -32.72 -13.23
C GLY A 364 3.54 -31.70 -13.47
N SER A 365 3.18 -30.42 -13.61
CA SER A 365 4.15 -29.32 -13.73
C SER A 365 4.65 -28.78 -12.39
N SER A 366 4.27 -29.38 -11.27
CA SER A 366 4.63 -28.85 -9.96
C SER A 366 5.70 -29.70 -9.31
N LEU A 367 6.69 -29.04 -8.72
CA LEU A 367 7.70 -29.64 -7.87
C LEU A 367 7.44 -29.20 -6.43
N PHE A 368 7.23 -30.20 -5.57
CA PHE A 368 7.07 -30.00 -4.14
C PHE A 368 8.38 -30.33 -3.45
N ILE A 369 8.93 -29.36 -2.71
CA ILE A 369 10.10 -29.54 -1.86
C ILE A 369 9.62 -29.47 -0.41
N LYS A 370 9.73 -30.58 0.33
CA LYS A 370 9.36 -30.65 1.74
C LYS A 370 10.61 -30.79 2.59
N GLY A 371 10.61 -30.14 3.73
CA GLY A 371 11.73 -30.19 4.65
C GLY A 371 11.41 -29.55 5.99
N GLU A 372 12.46 -29.43 6.79
CA GLU A 372 12.44 -28.75 8.08
C GLU A 372 13.46 -27.62 8.06
N MET A 373 13.07 -26.45 8.58
CA MET A 373 13.97 -25.36 8.87
C MET A 373 14.23 -25.29 10.37
N PHE A 374 15.48 -25.01 10.75
CA PHE A 374 15.91 -24.87 12.12
C PHE A 374 16.59 -23.53 12.34
N ASN A 375 16.24 -22.86 13.43
CA ASN A 375 16.86 -21.61 13.85
C ASN A 375 18.01 -21.90 14.83
N PRO A 376 19.29 -21.80 14.41
CA PRO A 376 20.43 -22.07 15.29
C PRO A 376 20.72 -20.93 16.28
N LYS A 377 19.95 -19.84 16.27
CA LYS A 377 20.11 -18.72 17.21
C LYS A 377 19.25 -18.92 18.44
N GLU A 378 19.66 -18.32 19.55
CA GLU A 378 18.86 -18.27 20.78
C GLU A 378 17.66 -17.32 20.67
N THR A 379 17.74 -16.33 19.78
CA THR A 379 16.66 -15.38 19.51
C THR A 379 15.72 -15.92 18.44
N GLY A 380 14.41 -15.70 18.62
CA GLY A 380 13.44 -15.97 17.57
C GLY A 380 13.67 -15.10 16.33
N VAL A 381 13.21 -15.59 15.18
CA VAL A 381 13.28 -14.89 13.90
C VAL A 381 11.89 -14.73 13.29
N GLU A 382 11.65 -13.59 12.67
CA GLU A 382 10.46 -13.28 11.89
C GLU A 382 10.65 -13.67 10.42
N SER A 383 9.55 -13.85 9.70
CA SER A 383 9.53 -14.09 8.25
C SER A 383 10.51 -15.18 7.80
N ALA A 384 10.59 -16.28 8.56
CA ALA A 384 11.46 -17.39 8.22
C ALA A 384 11.07 -17.92 6.84
N THR A 385 11.94 -17.76 5.87
CA THR A 385 11.69 -17.94 4.44
C THR A 385 12.64 -18.97 3.87
N VAL A 386 12.11 -19.95 3.12
CA VAL A 386 12.89 -20.85 2.26
C VAL A 386 12.86 -20.30 0.85
N LEU A 387 14.04 -20.17 0.25
CA LEU A 387 14.25 -19.83 -1.14
C LEU A 387 14.74 -21.09 -1.86
N ALA A 388 14.23 -21.37 -3.06
CA ALA A 388 14.80 -22.40 -3.91
C ALA A 388 14.96 -21.92 -5.35
N ALA A 389 16.04 -22.38 -5.98
CA ALA A 389 16.27 -22.28 -7.41
C ALA A 389 16.55 -23.68 -7.95
N VAL A 390 15.89 -24.02 -9.05
CA VAL A 390 16.06 -25.31 -9.74
C VAL A 390 16.70 -25.05 -11.09
N ARG A 391 17.81 -25.73 -11.35
CA ARG A 391 18.56 -25.61 -12.60
C ARG A 391 18.62 -26.95 -13.30
N SER A 392 18.72 -26.94 -14.62
CA SER A 392 19.13 -28.13 -15.37
C SER A 392 20.59 -28.46 -15.07
N THR A 393 21.01 -29.69 -15.36
CA THR A 393 22.44 -30.07 -15.32
C THR A 393 23.35 -29.26 -16.27
N ALA A 394 22.77 -28.51 -17.22
CA ALA A 394 23.50 -27.54 -18.05
C ALA A 394 23.63 -26.15 -17.39
N GLY A 395 23.09 -25.97 -16.18
CA GLY A 395 23.12 -24.71 -15.41
C GLY A 395 21.99 -23.72 -15.74
N GLU A 396 21.10 -24.06 -16.69
CA GLU A 396 19.96 -23.21 -17.04
C GLU A 396 18.94 -23.17 -15.91
N LEU A 397 18.51 -21.98 -15.52
CA LEU A 397 17.42 -21.83 -14.55
C LEU A 397 16.12 -22.36 -15.16
N LEU A 398 15.46 -23.27 -14.45
CA LEU A 398 14.17 -23.85 -14.84
C LEU A 398 13.04 -23.19 -14.06
N THR A 399 13.22 -22.98 -12.76
CA THR A 399 12.24 -22.33 -11.89
C THR A 399 12.92 -21.81 -10.61
N ALA A 400 12.23 -20.91 -9.91
CA ALA A 400 12.63 -20.42 -8.61
C ALA A 400 11.41 -19.92 -7.84
N GLY A 401 11.46 -19.98 -6.52
CA GLY A 401 10.35 -19.52 -5.69
C GLY A 401 10.72 -19.50 -4.23
N TRP A 402 9.75 -19.11 -3.41
CA TRP A 402 9.92 -19.02 -1.97
C TRP A 402 8.64 -19.37 -1.23
N THR A 403 8.81 -19.81 0.00
CA THR A 403 7.72 -20.01 0.98
C THR A 403 8.20 -19.47 2.31
N TYR A 404 7.28 -19.09 3.19
CA TYR A 404 7.64 -18.46 4.46
C TYR A 404 6.65 -18.79 5.56
N LEU A 405 7.12 -18.68 6.80
CA LEU A 405 6.30 -18.79 7.99
C LEU A 405 5.75 -17.42 8.38
N LEU A 406 4.44 -17.36 8.65
CA LEU A 406 3.79 -16.19 9.21
C LEU A 406 4.16 -15.97 10.68
N GLU A 407 4.41 -17.07 11.41
CA GLU A 407 4.77 -17.05 12.82
C GLU A 407 6.28 -16.84 13.03
N ILE A 408 6.62 -16.33 14.21
CA ILE A 408 8.02 -16.29 14.68
C ILE A 408 8.53 -17.72 14.83
N LEU A 409 9.66 -18.03 14.21
CA LEU A 409 10.39 -19.28 14.46
C LEU A 409 11.21 -19.10 15.74
N PRO A 410 10.91 -19.82 16.83
CA PRO A 410 11.61 -19.64 18.10
C PRO A 410 13.11 -19.91 17.99
N GLY A 411 13.88 -19.35 18.92
CA GLY A 411 15.30 -19.68 19.03
C GLY A 411 15.52 -21.15 19.37
N ASN A 412 16.50 -21.79 18.73
CA ASN A 412 16.72 -23.24 18.78
C ASN A 412 15.46 -24.07 18.44
N GLY A 413 14.51 -23.48 17.71
CA GLY A 413 13.28 -24.12 17.28
C GLY A 413 13.35 -24.59 15.84
N SER A 414 12.47 -25.52 15.49
CA SER A 414 12.30 -26.01 14.12
C SER A 414 10.84 -25.99 13.68
N ARG A 415 10.65 -25.92 12.35
CA ARG A 415 9.36 -25.96 11.69
C ARG A 415 9.47 -26.62 10.33
N GLU A 416 8.46 -27.42 10.00
CA GLU A 416 8.32 -27.99 8.67
C GLU A 416 7.89 -26.92 7.66
N PHE A 417 8.30 -27.11 6.41
CA PHE A 417 7.85 -26.29 5.28
C PHE A 417 7.52 -27.15 4.07
N VAL A 418 6.65 -26.62 3.22
CA VAL A 418 6.40 -27.12 1.88
C VAL A 418 6.55 -25.96 0.91
N LEU A 419 7.45 -26.12 -0.06
CA LEU A 419 7.67 -25.18 -1.14
C LEU A 419 7.11 -25.76 -2.44
N HIS A 420 6.31 -24.96 -3.14
CA HIS A 420 5.66 -25.30 -4.39
C HIS A 420 6.34 -24.51 -5.51
N LEU A 421 6.86 -25.19 -6.52
CA LEU A 421 7.51 -24.57 -7.68
C LEU A 421 6.86 -25.08 -8.96
N SER A 422 6.47 -24.19 -9.86
CA SER A 422 6.04 -24.58 -11.20
C SER A 422 7.26 -24.86 -12.08
N LEU A 423 7.17 -25.90 -12.91
CA LEU A 423 8.17 -26.33 -13.86
C LEU A 423 7.73 -25.96 -15.28
N PRO A 424 8.68 -25.57 -16.15
CA PRO A 424 8.39 -25.38 -17.56
C PRO A 424 8.13 -26.74 -18.24
N GLU A 425 7.42 -26.70 -19.36
CA GLU A 425 7.18 -27.84 -20.24
C GLU A 425 8.50 -28.49 -20.65
N GLY A 426 8.56 -29.81 -20.55
CA GLY A 426 9.75 -30.59 -20.89
C GLY A 426 10.87 -30.55 -19.86
N ALA A 427 10.67 -29.91 -18.70
CA ALA A 427 11.60 -30.05 -17.58
C ALA A 427 11.61 -31.49 -17.06
N ASP A 428 12.80 -32.07 -16.91
CA ASP A 428 12.99 -33.39 -16.30
C ASP A 428 13.52 -33.24 -14.86
N PRO A 429 12.68 -33.44 -13.83
CA PRO A 429 13.08 -33.30 -12.42
C PRO A 429 14.18 -34.26 -11.97
N ALA A 430 14.43 -35.35 -12.72
CA ALA A 430 15.53 -36.27 -12.44
C ALA A 430 16.90 -35.73 -12.90
N MET A 431 16.91 -34.71 -13.76
CA MET A 431 18.09 -34.11 -14.37
C MET A 431 18.27 -32.64 -13.95
N THR A 432 18.00 -32.35 -12.66
CA THR A 432 18.08 -31.02 -12.08
C THR A 432 18.98 -30.93 -10.86
N GLU A 433 19.47 -29.73 -10.61
CA GLU A 433 20.18 -29.33 -9.40
C GLU A 433 19.29 -28.37 -8.61
N TYR A 434 19.26 -28.55 -7.28
CA TYR A 434 18.44 -27.79 -6.36
C TYR A 434 19.34 -26.96 -5.44
N ASP A 435 19.24 -25.64 -5.50
CA ASP A 435 19.83 -24.73 -4.51
C ASP A 435 18.71 -24.29 -3.57
N VAL A 436 18.72 -24.80 -2.33
CA VAL A 436 17.73 -24.48 -1.31
C VAL A 436 18.41 -23.82 -0.13
N GLN A 437 17.93 -22.63 0.23
CA GLN A 437 18.49 -21.82 1.31
C GLN A 437 17.36 -21.31 2.19
N ALA A 438 17.62 -21.15 3.49
CA ALA A 438 16.64 -20.61 4.42
C ALA A 438 17.22 -19.43 5.20
N PHE A 439 16.42 -18.37 5.36
CA PHE A 439 16.80 -17.20 6.15
C PHE A 439 15.60 -16.67 6.92
N GLY A 440 15.85 -16.04 8.07
CA GLY A 440 14.88 -15.26 8.82
C GLY A 440 15.38 -13.83 9.06
N LEU A 441 14.50 -12.98 9.58
CA LEU A 441 14.81 -11.62 9.98
C LEU A 441 14.85 -11.55 11.51
N LEU A 442 15.82 -10.82 12.07
CA LEU A 442 15.75 -10.46 13.47
C LEU A 442 14.60 -9.46 13.70
N PRO A 443 13.84 -9.60 14.80
CA PRO A 443 12.78 -8.66 15.18
C PRO A 443 13.31 -7.26 15.51
#